data_AF-A0A7W1ZPQ9-F1
#
_entry.id   AF-A0A7W1ZPQ9-F1
#
_cell.length_a   1.000
_cell.length_b   1.000
_cell.length_c   1.000
_cell.angle_alpha   90.00
_cell.angle_beta   90.00
_cell.angle_gamma   90.00
#
_symmetry.space_group_name_H-M   'P 1'
#
loop_
_entity.id
_entity.type
_entity.pdbx_description
1 polymer ?
#
loop_
_entity_poly.entity_id
_entity_poly.type
_entity_poly.pdbx_seq_one_letter_code
_entity_poly.pdbx_strand_id
1 'polypeptide(L)'
;MNHEQQLQLQAYLDGELSDRESRKVTDLLASNEEARNLFSELQFTRTALVENEPEFKLPESREFFWSKIQREIRQTEAAPVPTAAGVSVFAWLQRYLMPVSVVAVLAVIGIFAMSKSQPTQTAYAFGEIEALNGDMDSITFRSEAERMTVIYLYDNKPEVGAEVTSDSSI
;
A
#
# COMPACT_ATOMS: atom_id res chain seq x y z
N MET A 1 35.31 -31.41 -5.06
CA MET A 1 34.32 -31.78 -4.02
C MET A 1 32.93 -31.82 -4.65
N ASN A 2 31.95 -32.56 -4.12
CA ASN A 2 30.57 -32.57 -4.65
C ASN A 2 29.60 -31.74 -3.78
N HIS A 3 28.39 -31.47 -4.29
CA HIS A 3 27.41 -30.63 -3.59
C HIS A 3 26.91 -31.24 -2.26
N GLU A 4 26.72 -32.55 -2.22
CA GLU A 4 26.32 -33.25 -0.99
C GLU A 4 27.35 -33.09 0.13
N GLN A 5 28.64 -33.16 -0.22
CA GLN A 5 29.75 -32.92 0.72
C GLN A 5 29.77 -31.47 1.21
N GLN A 6 29.43 -30.50 0.36
CA GLN A 6 29.30 -29.09 0.76
C GLN A 6 28.18 -28.91 1.80
N LEU A 7 27.01 -29.54 1.58
CA LEU A 7 25.90 -29.51 2.53
C LEU A 7 26.26 -30.21 3.84
N GLN A 8 26.99 -31.32 3.79
CA GLN A 8 27.49 -31.99 5.00
C GLN A 8 28.47 -31.11 5.78
N LEU A 9 29.33 -30.33 5.10
CA LEU A 9 30.21 -29.37 5.77
C LEU A 9 29.42 -28.25 6.47
N GLN A 10 28.34 -27.76 5.87
CA GLN A 10 27.44 -26.77 6.48
C GLN A 10 26.73 -27.35 7.70
N ALA A 11 26.08 -28.50 7.55
CA ALA A 11 25.40 -29.19 8.65
C ALA A 11 26.37 -29.55 9.80
N TYR A 12 27.62 -29.88 9.48
CA TYR A 12 28.67 -30.10 10.48
C TYR A 12 29.01 -28.82 11.26
N LEU A 13 29.11 -27.67 10.57
CA LEU A 13 29.34 -26.38 11.22
C LEU A 13 28.17 -25.96 12.14
N ASP A 14 26.95 -26.28 11.73
CA ASP A 14 25.72 -25.99 12.47
C ASP A 14 25.48 -26.97 13.64
N GLY A 15 26.14 -28.13 13.63
CA GLY A 15 25.99 -29.16 14.67
C GLY A 15 24.81 -30.12 14.47
N GLU A 16 24.24 -30.15 13.27
CA GLU A 16 23.04 -30.91 12.91
C GLU A 16 23.35 -32.36 12.46
N LEU A 17 24.63 -32.74 12.36
CA LEU A 17 25.04 -34.08 11.95
C LEU A 17 25.07 -35.09 13.10
N SER A 18 24.70 -36.34 12.79
CA SER A 18 24.89 -37.45 13.72
C SER A 18 26.38 -37.73 13.97
N ASP A 19 26.70 -38.37 15.10
CA ASP A 19 28.08 -38.75 15.46
C ASP A 19 28.82 -39.54 14.36
N ARG A 20 28.07 -40.34 13.59
CA ARG A 20 28.64 -41.13 12.48
C ARG A 20 28.99 -40.25 11.29
N GLU A 21 28.16 -39.27 10.97
CA GLU A 21 28.36 -38.36 9.85
C GLU A 21 29.45 -37.34 10.15
N SER A 22 29.47 -36.82 11.38
CA SER A 22 30.51 -35.93 11.88
C SER A 22 31.92 -36.52 11.74
N ARG A 23 32.09 -37.83 11.98
CA ARG A 23 33.37 -38.52 11.75
C ARG A 23 33.76 -38.55 10.27
N LYS A 24 32.81 -38.83 9.36
CA LYS A 24 33.08 -38.81 7.92
C LYS A 24 33.51 -37.42 7.44
N VAL A 25 32.87 -36.37 7.95
CA VAL A 25 33.24 -34.99 7.63
C VAL A 25 34.62 -34.65 8.22
N THR A 26 34.95 -35.15 9.41
CA THR A 26 36.30 -35.01 10.00
C THR A 26 37.36 -35.67 9.12
N ASP A 27 37.12 -36.89 8.64
CA ASP A 27 38.03 -37.61 7.74
C ASP A 27 38.17 -36.89 6.39
N LEU A 28 37.07 -36.33 5.87
CA LEU A 28 37.06 -35.50 4.67
C LEU A 28 37.91 -34.24 4.86
N LEU A 29 37.76 -33.54 5.98
CA LEU A 29 38.57 -32.36 6.33
C LEU A 29 40.06 -32.71 6.50
N ALA A 30 40.39 -33.89 7.00
CA ALA A 30 41.78 -34.32 7.15
C ALA A 30 42.45 -34.62 5.79
N SER A 31 41.69 -35.14 4.83
CA SER A 31 42.23 -35.65 3.56
C SER A 31 42.07 -34.69 2.37
N ASN A 32 41.16 -33.72 2.45
CA ASN A 32 40.81 -32.85 1.33
C ASN A 32 41.09 -31.36 1.63
N GLU A 33 41.98 -30.77 0.84
CA GLU A 33 42.31 -29.34 0.93
C GLU A 33 41.14 -28.43 0.54
N GLU A 34 40.39 -28.78 -0.50
CA GLU A 34 39.21 -28.03 -0.95
C GLU A 34 38.14 -27.97 0.16
N ALA A 35 37.94 -29.09 0.88
CA ALA A 35 37.02 -29.15 2.01
C ALA A 35 37.45 -28.25 3.17
N ARG A 36 38.75 -28.21 3.49
CA ARG A 36 39.29 -27.32 4.54
C ARG A 36 39.13 -25.85 4.18
N ASN A 37 39.40 -25.49 2.92
CA ASN A 37 39.27 -24.11 2.46
C ASN A 37 37.80 -23.64 2.56
N LEU A 38 36.85 -24.45 2.07
CA LEU A 38 35.43 -24.13 2.18
C LEU A 38 34.98 -24.05 3.64
N PHE A 39 35.41 -24.99 4.49
CA PHE A 39 35.05 -24.98 5.90
C PHE A 39 35.59 -23.75 6.64
N SER A 40 36.78 -23.27 6.26
CA SER A 40 37.35 -22.02 6.76
C SER A 40 36.51 -20.82 6.33
N GLU A 41 36.13 -20.75 5.06
CA GLU A 41 35.26 -19.68 4.51
C GLU A 41 33.88 -19.65 5.21
N LEU A 42 33.28 -20.81 5.46
CA LEU A 42 32.01 -20.91 6.20
C LEU A 42 32.14 -20.42 7.64
N GLN A 43 33.25 -20.74 8.33
CA GLN A 43 33.52 -20.22 9.67
C GLN A 43 33.69 -18.69 9.68
N PHE A 44 34.41 -18.14 8.71
CA PHE A 44 34.55 -16.69 8.57
C PHE A 44 33.21 -16.03 8.30
N THR A 45 32.40 -16.61 7.41
CA THR A 45 31.05 -16.09 7.10
C THR A 45 30.16 -16.10 8.34
N ARG A 46 30.14 -17.21 9.09
CA ARG A 46 29.38 -17.31 10.34
C ARG A 46 29.83 -16.24 11.35
N THR A 47 31.13 -16.07 11.51
CA THR A 47 31.69 -15.06 12.43
C THR A 47 31.30 -13.66 12.01
N ALA A 48 31.45 -13.34 10.73
CA ALA A 48 31.06 -12.04 10.18
C ALA A 48 29.57 -11.76 10.37
N LEU A 49 28.70 -12.77 10.21
CA LEU A 49 27.26 -12.62 10.46
C LEU A 49 26.97 -12.35 11.94
N VAL A 50 27.55 -13.13 12.85
CA VAL A 50 27.35 -12.98 14.30
C VAL A 50 27.83 -11.61 14.80
N GLU A 51 28.96 -11.12 14.29
CA GLU A 51 29.51 -9.81 14.67
C GLU A 51 28.73 -8.63 14.07
N ASN A 52 27.97 -8.85 12.99
CA ASN A 52 27.21 -7.80 12.29
C ASN A 52 25.70 -7.96 12.44
N GLU A 53 25.22 -8.86 13.30
CA GLU A 53 23.79 -8.97 13.60
C GLU A 53 23.32 -7.73 14.37
N PRO A 54 22.37 -6.95 13.83
CA PRO A 54 21.83 -5.80 14.54
C PRO A 54 21.11 -6.26 15.80
N GLU A 55 21.50 -5.70 16.95
CA GLU A 55 20.82 -5.97 18.21
C GLU A 55 19.42 -5.33 18.18
N PHE A 56 18.39 -6.16 17.96
CA PHE A 56 17.00 -5.72 18.05
C PHE A 56 16.54 -5.74 19.50
N LYS A 57 16.44 -4.55 20.10
CA LYS A 57 15.80 -4.40 21.41
C LYS A 57 14.28 -4.39 21.23
N LEU A 58 13.62 -5.40 21.78
CA LEU A 58 12.17 -5.41 21.87
C LEU A 58 11.72 -4.34 22.87
N PRO A 59 10.62 -3.61 22.60
CA PRO A 59 10.08 -2.60 23.52
C PRO A 59 9.44 -3.23 24.77
N GLU A 60 9.28 -4.54 24.79
CA GLU A 60 8.67 -5.32 25.86
C GLU A 60 9.61 -6.41 26.36
N SER A 61 9.32 -6.95 27.54
CA SER A 61 10.13 -8.03 28.10
C SER A 61 10.04 -9.29 27.22
N ARG A 62 11.13 -10.07 27.20
CA ARG A 62 11.21 -11.32 26.44
C ARG A 62 10.07 -12.26 26.79
N GLU A 63 9.75 -12.40 28.08
CA GLU A 63 8.70 -13.27 28.60
C GLU A 63 7.33 -12.84 28.08
N PHE A 64 7.06 -11.54 28.05
CA PHE A 64 5.80 -11.00 27.54
C PHE A 64 5.66 -11.23 26.03
N PHE A 65 6.71 -10.98 25.23
CA PHE A 65 6.72 -11.27 23.79
C PHE A 65 6.45 -12.76 23.51
N TRP A 66 7.18 -13.67 24.15
CA TRP A 66 6.99 -15.11 23.97
C TRP A 66 5.62 -15.60 24.44
N SER A 67 5.04 -14.97 25.47
CA SER A 67 3.67 -15.30 25.91
C SER A 67 2.61 -14.99 24.83
N LYS A 68 2.81 -13.93 24.04
CA LYS A 68 1.92 -13.61 22.92
C LYS A 68 2.03 -14.66 21.82
N ILE A 69 3.25 -15.03 21.43
CA ILE A 69 3.50 -16.07 20.43
C ILE A 69 2.86 -17.39 20.88
N GLN A 70 3.08 -17.80 22.13
CA GLN A 70 2.50 -19.02 22.68
C GLN A 70 0.96 -19.00 22.64
N ARG A 71 0.36 -17.86 22.98
CA ARG A 71 -1.10 -17.69 22.93
C ARG A 71 -1.62 -17.77 21.50
N GLU A 72 -0.93 -17.14 20.55
CA GLU A 72 -1.33 -17.13 19.14
C GLU A 72 -1.24 -18.52 18.50
N ILE A 73 -0.17 -19.27 18.81
CA ILE A 73 -0.02 -20.67 18.39
C ILE A 73 -1.19 -21.50 18.93
N ARG A 74 -1.48 -21.40 20.25
CA ARG A 74 -2.60 -22.11 20.86
C ARG A 74 -3.95 -21.72 20.25
N GLN A 75 -4.15 -20.44 19.92
CA GLN A 75 -5.38 -19.98 19.26
C GLN A 75 -5.49 -20.53 17.84
N THR A 76 -4.38 -20.62 17.11
CA THR A 76 -4.34 -21.17 15.76
C THR A 76 -4.58 -22.69 15.76
N GLU A 77 -4.04 -23.41 16.74
CA GLU A 77 -4.27 -24.86 16.91
C GLU A 77 -5.68 -25.16 17.42
N ALA A 78 -6.24 -24.29 18.26
CA ALA A 78 -7.60 -24.44 18.80
C ALA A 78 -8.69 -23.90 17.86
N ALA A 79 -8.31 -23.10 16.85
CA ALA A 79 -9.26 -22.63 15.85
C ALA A 79 -9.78 -23.84 15.07
N PRO A 80 -11.10 -24.11 15.07
CA PRO A 80 -11.64 -25.15 14.21
C PRO A 80 -11.29 -24.81 12.77
N VAL A 81 -10.72 -25.78 12.04
CA VAL A 81 -10.56 -25.71 10.58
C VAL A 81 -11.90 -25.21 10.03
N PRO A 82 -11.96 -24.08 9.31
CA PRO A 82 -13.23 -23.59 8.81
C PRO A 82 -13.80 -24.68 7.90
N THR A 83 -14.80 -25.41 8.39
CA THR A 83 -15.66 -26.25 7.57
C THR A 83 -16.19 -25.29 6.52
N ALA A 84 -15.77 -25.49 5.26
CA ALA A 84 -16.02 -24.61 4.14
C ALA A 84 -17.39 -23.93 4.30
N ALA A 85 -17.38 -22.66 4.70
CA ALA A 85 -18.59 -21.91 4.89
C ALA A 85 -19.31 -21.96 3.55
N GLY A 86 -20.48 -22.58 3.53
CA GLY A 86 -21.28 -22.74 2.32
C GLY A 86 -21.38 -21.37 1.65
N VAL A 87 -21.07 -21.32 0.36
CA VAL A 87 -21.02 -20.07 -0.40
C VAL A 87 -22.35 -19.34 -0.19
N SER A 88 -22.31 -18.21 0.51
CA SER A 88 -23.50 -17.41 0.74
C SER A 88 -24.01 -16.96 -0.63
N VAL A 89 -25.21 -17.42 -0.98
CA VAL A 89 -25.89 -17.11 -2.25
C VAL A 89 -25.95 -15.58 -2.48
N PHE A 90 -26.02 -14.82 -1.38
CA PHE A 90 -26.00 -13.36 -1.39
C PHE A 90 -24.64 -12.78 -1.85
N ALA A 91 -23.53 -13.35 -1.39
CA ALA A 91 -22.18 -12.93 -1.80
C ALA A 91 -21.88 -13.31 -3.27
N TRP A 92 -22.40 -14.45 -3.73
CA TRP A 92 -22.35 -14.84 -5.14
C TRP A 92 -23.16 -13.88 -6.02
N LEU A 93 -24.38 -13.53 -5.62
CA LEU A 93 -25.24 -12.59 -6.36
C LEU A 93 -24.63 -11.17 -6.43
N GLN A 94 -24.07 -10.68 -5.32
CA GLN A 94 -23.43 -9.36 -5.26
C GLN A 94 -22.22 -9.26 -6.21
N ARG A 95 -21.52 -10.37 -6.47
CA ARG A 95 -20.40 -10.43 -7.41
C ARG A 95 -20.82 -10.28 -8.87
N TYR A 96 -22.06 -10.61 -9.23
CA TYR A 96 -22.61 -10.38 -10.57
C TYR A 96 -23.25 -9.00 -10.75
N LEU A 97 -23.66 -8.34 -9.67
CA LEU A 97 -24.27 -7.01 -9.74
C LEU A 97 -23.25 -5.88 -9.90
N MET A 98 -22.00 -6.05 -9.44
CA MET A 98 -20.95 -5.05 -9.59
C MET A 98 -20.55 -4.74 -11.05
N PRO A 99 -20.37 -5.71 -11.98
CA PRO A 99 -20.05 -5.37 -13.37
C PRO A 99 -21.22 -4.72 -14.14
N VAL A 100 -22.47 -4.94 -13.72
CA VAL A 100 -23.65 -4.36 -14.39
C VAL A 100 -23.78 -2.86 -14.12
N SER A 101 -23.35 -2.37 -12.95
CA SER A 101 -23.46 -0.95 -12.63
C SER A 101 -22.57 -0.07 -13.52
N VAL A 102 -21.37 -0.54 -13.85
CA VAL A 102 -20.43 0.20 -14.70
C VAL A 102 -20.96 0.33 -16.13
N VAL A 103 -21.51 -0.75 -16.69
CA VAL A 103 -22.12 -0.73 -18.03
C VAL A 103 -23.37 0.16 -18.04
N ALA A 104 -24.19 0.11 -17.00
CA ALA A 104 -25.38 0.95 -16.89
C ALA A 104 -25.02 2.45 -16.83
N VAL A 105 -23.99 2.83 -16.06
CA VAL A 105 -23.50 4.22 -16.02
C VAL A 105 -22.99 4.67 -17.38
N LEU A 106 -22.20 3.85 -18.08
CA LEU A 106 -21.72 4.18 -19.42
C LEU A 106 -22.86 4.30 -20.44
N ALA A 107 -23.87 3.44 -20.35
CA ALA A 107 -25.06 3.51 -21.20
C ALA A 107 -25.85 4.80 -20.95
N VAL A 108 -26.06 5.18 -19.69
CA VAL A 108 -26.72 6.45 -19.33
C VAL A 108 -25.92 7.64 -19.87
N ILE A 109 -24.60 7.65 -19.71
CA ILE A 109 -23.73 8.71 -20.26
C ILE A 109 -23.82 8.76 -21.79
N GLY A 110 -23.81 7.62 -22.47
CA GLY A 110 -23.93 7.53 -23.93
C GLY A 110 -25.27 8.05 -24.44
N ILE A 111 -26.37 7.68 -23.79
CA ILE A 111 -27.72 8.18 -24.12
C ILE A 111 -27.79 9.69 -23.92
N PHE A 112 -27.23 10.21 -22.83
CA PHE A 112 -27.21 11.64 -22.54
C PHE A 112 -26.34 12.42 -23.54
N ALA A 113 -25.20 11.85 -23.96
CA ALA A 113 -24.32 12.45 -24.95
C ALA A 113 -24.99 12.51 -26.34
N MET A 114 -25.72 11.46 -26.72
CA MET A 114 -26.41 11.38 -28.01
C MET A 114 -27.66 12.28 -28.06
N SER A 115 -28.31 12.48 -26.90
CA SER A 115 -29.40 13.44 -26.70
C SER A 115 -28.98 14.91 -26.84
N LYS A 116 -27.69 15.25 -26.73
CA LYS A 116 -27.19 16.63 -26.85
C LYS A 116 -26.74 17.01 -28.27
N SER A 117 -26.89 16.12 -29.24
CA SER A 117 -26.57 16.39 -30.65
C SER A 117 -27.66 17.22 -31.35
N GLN A 118 -27.92 18.42 -30.85
CA GLN A 118 -28.43 19.52 -31.67
C GLN A 118 -27.27 20.50 -31.89
N PRO A 119 -26.96 20.88 -33.14
CA PRO A 119 -25.90 21.83 -33.39
C PRO A 119 -26.42 23.22 -33.04
N THR A 120 -25.95 23.81 -31.94
CA THR A 120 -26.18 25.23 -31.68
C THR A 120 -24.88 25.87 -31.21
N GLN A 121 -24.24 26.51 -32.18
CA GLN A 121 -23.43 27.72 -32.10
C GLN A 121 -22.50 27.87 -30.89
N THR A 122 -21.21 27.83 -31.21
CA THR A 122 -20.08 28.40 -30.48
C THR A 122 -20.42 29.64 -29.65
N ALA A 123 -20.41 29.48 -28.33
CA ALA A 123 -20.17 30.57 -27.40
C ALA A 123 -19.24 30.03 -26.29
N TYR A 124 -18.18 30.78 -26.04
CA TYR A 124 -17.12 30.54 -25.07
C TYR A 124 -17.66 30.03 -23.72
N ALA A 125 -17.36 28.77 -23.38
CA ALA A 125 -17.71 28.20 -22.08
C ALA A 125 -16.70 28.68 -21.02
N PHE A 126 -17.02 29.81 -20.39
CA PHE A 126 -16.58 30.11 -19.03
C PHE A 126 -17.10 28.99 -18.13
N GLY A 127 -16.19 28.30 -17.43
CA GLY A 127 -16.59 27.35 -16.40
C GLY A 127 -17.10 28.11 -15.18
N GLU A 128 -18.41 28.19 -15.02
CA GLU A 128 -19.03 28.62 -13.77
C GLU A 128 -18.71 27.61 -12.67
N ILE A 129 -17.85 28.02 -11.73
CA ILE A 129 -17.71 27.37 -10.44
C ILE A 129 -18.74 28.06 -9.55
N GLU A 130 -19.86 27.40 -9.26
CA GLU A 130 -20.86 27.93 -8.31
C GLU A 130 -20.18 28.20 -6.96
N ALA A 131 -19.95 29.48 -6.66
CA ALA A 131 -19.54 29.93 -5.35
C ALA A 131 -20.73 29.76 -4.39
N LEU A 132 -20.52 29.09 -3.27
CA LEU A 132 -21.55 28.71 -2.29
C LEU A 132 -22.24 29.89 -1.57
N ASN A 133 -22.00 31.13 -2.01
CA ASN A 133 -22.62 32.34 -1.49
C ASN A 133 -22.79 33.34 -2.66
N GLY A 134 -24.03 33.71 -3.00
CA GLY A 134 -24.39 34.45 -4.22
C GLY A 134 -23.87 35.89 -4.33
N ASP A 135 -23.10 36.35 -3.36
CA ASP A 135 -22.53 37.71 -3.27
C ASP A 135 -21.06 37.79 -3.72
N MET A 136 -20.37 36.66 -3.95
CA MET A 136 -18.93 36.66 -4.22
C MET A 136 -18.58 35.77 -5.40
N ASP A 137 -18.03 36.38 -6.44
CA ASP A 137 -17.63 35.69 -7.66
C ASP A 137 -16.13 35.38 -7.66
N SER A 138 -15.73 34.36 -8.42
CA SER A 138 -14.33 33.99 -8.53
C SER A 138 -13.92 33.62 -9.94
N ILE A 139 -12.70 34.04 -10.32
CA ILE A 139 -12.06 33.61 -11.57
C ILE A 139 -10.82 32.81 -11.21
N THR A 140 -10.74 31.58 -11.72
CA THR A 140 -9.59 30.71 -11.53
C THR A 140 -8.76 30.64 -12.81
N PHE A 141 -7.48 30.97 -12.68
CA PHE A 141 -6.50 30.80 -13.75
C PHE A 141 -5.47 29.74 -13.35
N ARG A 142 -5.20 28.80 -14.26
CA ARG A 142 -4.19 27.76 -14.07
C ARG A 142 -3.11 27.90 -15.13
N SER A 143 -1.88 28.13 -14.69
CA SER A 143 -0.69 28.09 -15.54
C SER A 143 -0.01 26.73 -15.40
N GLU A 144 -0.03 25.93 -16.46
CA GLU A 144 0.64 24.62 -16.45
C GLU A 144 2.17 24.75 -16.53
N ALA A 145 2.68 25.77 -17.21
CA ALA A 145 4.12 26.03 -17.37
C ALA A 145 4.79 26.39 -16.04
N GLU A 146 4.08 27.12 -15.18
CA GLU A 146 4.59 27.56 -13.87
C GLU A 146 4.08 26.68 -12.71
N ARG A 147 3.29 25.64 -13.03
CA ARG A 147 2.58 24.77 -12.06
C ARG A 147 1.87 25.56 -10.95
N MET A 148 1.29 26.70 -11.32
CA MET A 148 0.66 27.62 -10.38
C MET A 148 -0.82 27.79 -10.71
N THR A 149 -1.63 27.86 -9.66
CA THR A 149 -3.06 28.18 -9.75
C THR A 149 -3.31 29.48 -8.98
N VAL A 150 -3.87 30.46 -9.66
CA VAL A 150 -4.23 31.76 -9.09
C VAL A 150 -5.75 31.85 -9.06
N ILE A 151 -6.29 32.20 -7.89
CA ILE A 151 -7.72 32.35 -7.67
C ILE A 151 -7.96 33.81 -7.30
N TYR A 152 -8.73 34.51 -8.13
CA TYR A 152 -9.16 35.88 -7.85
C TYR A 152 -10.59 35.84 -7.34
N LEU A 153 -10.81 36.41 -6.15
CA LEU A 153 -12.13 36.57 -5.53
C LEU A 153 -12.52 38.05 -5.60
N TYR A 154 -13.73 38.36 -6.04
CA TYR A 154 -14.25 39.73 -6.01
C TYR A 154 -15.73 39.75 -5.61
N ASP A 155 -16.09 40.78 -4.83
CA ASP A 155 -17.46 41.06 -4.42
C ASP A 155 -18.17 41.79 -5.58
N ASN A 156 -19.35 41.34 -5.97
CA ASN A 156 -20.11 41.91 -7.08
C ASN A 156 -21.21 42.88 -6.64
N LYS A 157 -21.28 43.24 -5.35
CA LYS A 157 -22.28 44.19 -4.85
C LYS A 157 -22.19 45.51 -5.63
N PRO A 158 -23.29 45.96 -6.27
CA PRO A 158 -23.32 47.31 -6.79
C PRO A 158 -23.21 48.24 -5.59
N GLU A 159 -22.18 49.09 -5.55
CA GLU A 159 -22.19 50.21 -4.62
C GLU A 159 -23.43 51.04 -4.92
N VAL A 160 -24.43 50.94 -4.03
CA VAL A 160 -25.59 51.83 -4.04
C VAL A 160 -25.04 53.21 -3.75
N GLY A 161 -24.84 53.97 -4.83
CA GLY A 161 -24.53 55.38 -4.78
C GLY A 161 -25.53 56.09 -3.88
N ALA A 162 -24.97 56.77 -2.89
CA ALA A 162 -25.59 57.61 -1.89
C ALA A 162 -26.96 58.19 -2.27
N GLU A 163 -28.02 57.68 -1.64
CA GLU A 163 -29.25 58.44 -1.43
C GLU A 163 -28.95 59.52 -0.38
N VAL A 164 -28.53 60.70 -0.84
CA VAL A 164 -28.50 61.90 -0.01
C VAL A 164 -29.95 62.27 0.28
N THR A 165 -30.40 61.87 1.46
CA THR A 165 -31.63 62.35 2.07
C THR A 165 -31.53 63.86 2.25
N SER A 166 -32.55 64.57 1.79
CA SER A 166 -32.85 65.94 2.20
C SER A 166 -34.35 66.05 2.28
N ASP A 167 -34.88 65.59 3.42
CA ASP A 167 -36.21 65.92 3.88
C ASP A 167 -36.24 67.40 4.29
N SER A 168 -37.19 68.16 3.75
CA SER A 168 -37.67 69.42 4.32
C SER A 168 -38.99 69.79 3.66
N SER A 169 -40.07 69.54 4.40
CA SER A 169 -41.39 70.13 4.14
C SER A 169 -41.38 71.65 4.43
N ILE A 170 -41.94 72.41 3.49
CA ILE A 170 -42.80 73.63 3.54
C ILE A 170 -42.45 74.57 2.39
#